data_AF-A0A1S2NX42-F1
#
_entry.id   AF-A0A1S2NX42-F1
#
_cell.length_a   1.000
_cell.length_b   1.000
_cell.length_c   1.000
_cell.angle_alpha   90.00
_cell.angle_beta   90.00
_cell.angle_gamma   90.00
#
_symmetry.space_group_name_H-M   'P 1'
#
loop_
_entity.id
_entity.type
_entity.pdbx_description
1 polymer ?
#
loop_
_entity_poly.entity_id
_entity_poly.type
_entity_poly.pdbx_seq_one_letter_code
_entity_poly.pdbx_strand_id
1 'polypeptide(L)'
;MTRRQDDYGCARRPGNSARARCGSRATNTASAATSRASGSASVVIDPYHYFPDGKQQLATEAVRYTGEWVARTLRKELEAGPVAGLRAFLGLWRGIVVDSDFRAGCPVLAVAIEEPPSDETPAALVAAADVFTTWERLLADSVRAHGAEPAQAVQLATLTVAAVEGTVAMCRAKRSTQPLDHTADQLQTLILATITD
;
A
#
# COMPACT_ATOMS: atom_id res chain seq x y z
N MET A 1 39.34 -58.54 14.91
CA MET A 1 38.26 -58.57 15.91
C MET A 1 37.00 -58.03 15.27
N THR A 2 35.93 -58.76 15.46
CA THR A 2 34.75 -58.85 14.59
C THR A 2 33.56 -58.18 15.28
N ARG A 3 32.84 -57.31 14.56
CA ARG A 3 31.40 -56.91 14.68
C ARG A 3 31.24 -55.61 13.86
N ARG A 4 30.54 -55.52 12.71
CA ARG A 4 29.15 -55.91 12.38
C ARG A 4 28.22 -55.40 13.50
N GLN A 5 27.25 -54.51 13.29
CA GLN A 5 26.36 -54.47 12.13
C GLN A 5 25.32 -53.31 12.31
N ASP A 6 25.15 -52.49 11.26
CA ASP A 6 23.87 -51.97 10.71
C ASP A 6 23.10 -50.83 11.45
N ASP A 7 22.48 -49.83 10.80
CA ASP A 7 22.29 -49.59 9.37
C ASP A 7 21.67 -48.18 9.08
N TYR A 8 21.85 -47.71 7.84
CA TYR A 8 21.14 -46.65 7.06
C TYR A 8 20.79 -45.31 7.73
N GLY A 9 21.20 -44.12 7.26
CA GLY A 9 21.51 -43.69 5.90
C GLY A 9 20.78 -42.36 5.68
N CYS A 10 21.47 -41.22 5.79
CA CYS A 10 20.98 -39.95 5.24
C CYS A 10 22.10 -39.26 4.47
N ALA A 11 21.80 -38.97 3.21
CA ALA A 11 22.72 -38.63 2.15
C ALA A 11 23.53 -37.35 2.41
N ARG A 12 24.78 -37.37 1.94
CA ARG A 12 25.63 -36.18 1.76
C ARG A 12 24.98 -35.19 0.80
N ARG A 13 25.06 -33.89 1.11
CA ARG A 13 25.65 -32.90 0.19
C ARG A 13 26.52 -31.89 0.95
N PRO A 14 27.78 -31.68 0.52
CA PRO A 14 28.63 -30.59 0.98
C PRO A 14 28.43 -29.36 0.08
N GLY A 15 28.38 -28.17 0.69
CA GLY A 15 28.20 -26.92 -0.06
C GLY A 15 27.97 -25.73 0.84
N ASN A 16 29.01 -25.38 1.60
CA ASN A 16 29.06 -24.21 2.47
C ASN A 16 29.15 -22.94 1.61
N SER A 17 28.11 -22.11 1.61
CA SER A 17 28.26 -20.68 1.30
C SER A 17 27.45 -19.90 2.32
N ALA A 18 28.17 -19.31 3.26
CA ALA A 18 27.66 -18.36 4.24
C ALA A 18 26.88 -17.24 3.52
N ARG A 19 25.55 -17.26 3.61
CA ARG A 19 24.75 -16.05 3.36
C ARG A 19 24.67 -15.29 4.67
N ALA A 20 25.37 -14.16 4.70
CA ALA A 20 25.26 -13.16 5.74
C ALA A 20 23.78 -12.83 5.98
N ARG A 21 23.30 -13.11 7.20
CA ARG A 21 22.03 -12.63 7.70
C ARG A 21 22.13 -11.11 7.85
N CYS A 22 21.62 -10.39 6.88
CA CYS A 22 21.32 -8.97 7.04
C CYS A 22 19.92 -8.88 7.65
N GLY A 23 19.84 -8.59 8.96
CA GLY A 23 18.56 -8.36 9.63
C GLY A 23 17.90 -7.10 9.06
N SER A 24 16.78 -7.27 8.35
CA SER A 24 15.96 -6.14 7.91
C SER A 24 15.12 -5.67 9.10
N ARG A 25 15.53 -4.57 9.70
CA ARG A 25 14.73 -3.82 10.68
C ARG A 25 13.50 -3.29 9.93
N ALA A 26 12.32 -3.80 10.29
CA ALA A 26 11.04 -3.32 9.77
C ALA A 26 10.75 -1.95 10.38
N THR A 27 11.04 -0.89 9.64
CA THR A 27 10.52 0.46 9.90
C THR A 27 10.14 1.06 8.55
N ASN A 28 8.88 1.46 8.37
CA ASN A 28 8.36 2.14 7.17
C ASN A 28 8.92 3.57 7.02
N THR A 29 10.14 3.83 7.48
CA THR A 29 10.82 5.10 7.26
C THR A 29 11.60 4.99 5.95
N ALA A 30 11.42 5.96 5.05
CA ALA A 30 12.30 6.18 3.93
C ALA A 30 13.75 6.33 4.46
N SER A 31 14.47 5.22 4.46
CA SER A 31 15.89 5.20 4.75
C SER A 31 16.58 5.49 3.42
N ALA A 32 17.16 6.69 3.33
CA ALA A 32 18.17 6.99 2.33
C ALA A 32 19.31 5.97 2.54
N ALA A 33 19.31 4.91 1.73
CA ALA A 33 20.36 3.92 1.73
C ALA A 33 21.59 4.55 1.07
N THR A 34 22.59 4.94 1.86
CA THR A 34 23.94 5.16 1.34
C THR A 34 24.53 3.80 0.98
N SER A 35 24.26 3.35 -0.24
CA SER A 35 24.93 2.17 -0.80
C SER A 35 26.40 2.54 -1.10
N ARG A 36 27.35 1.93 -0.38
CA ARG A 36 28.74 1.87 -0.85
C ARG A 36 28.83 0.72 -1.85
N ALA A 37 28.56 1.02 -3.12
CA ALA A 37 28.93 0.15 -4.21
C ALA A 37 30.28 0.61 -4.78
N SER A 38 31.24 -0.31 -4.76
CA SER A 38 32.50 -0.25 -5.48
C SER A 38 32.25 -0.11 -6.99
N GLY A 39 32.83 0.94 -7.60
CA GLY A 39 33.26 0.91 -9.01
C GLY A 39 32.21 1.14 -10.10
N SER A 40 31.55 2.30 -10.11
CA SER A 40 31.15 3.06 -11.31
C SER A 40 30.51 4.36 -10.82
N ALA A 41 30.78 5.50 -11.45
CA ALA A 41 30.35 6.82 -10.98
C ALA A 41 28.81 6.94 -10.87
N SER A 42 28.27 6.59 -9.72
CA SER A 42 26.88 6.86 -9.36
C SER A 42 26.77 8.34 -9.00
N VAL A 43 25.96 9.09 -9.75
CA VAL A 43 25.51 10.41 -9.32
C VAL A 43 24.74 10.21 -8.01
N VAL A 44 25.34 10.61 -6.90
CA VAL A 44 24.64 10.71 -5.62
C VAL A 44 23.75 11.94 -5.74
N ILE A 45 22.46 11.74 -6.04
CA ILE A 45 21.49 12.82 -5.93
C ILE A 45 21.28 13.06 -4.44
N ASP A 46 21.72 14.22 -3.98
CA ASP A 46 21.48 14.65 -2.61
C ASP A 46 19.97 14.93 -2.41
N PRO A 47 19.25 14.17 -1.57
CA PRO A 47 17.84 14.43 -1.29
C PRO A 47 17.61 15.81 -0.66
N TYR A 48 18.62 16.42 -0.03
CA TYR A 48 18.51 17.77 0.54
C TYR A 48 18.38 18.87 -0.52
N HIS A 49 18.71 18.59 -1.78
CA HIS A 49 18.46 19.53 -2.88
C HIS A 49 16.99 19.61 -3.28
N TYR A 50 16.22 18.52 -3.10
CA TYR A 50 14.80 18.44 -3.48
C TYR A 50 13.86 18.67 -2.29
N PHE A 51 14.32 18.39 -1.07
CA PHE A 51 13.53 18.52 0.16
C PHE A 51 14.32 19.31 1.21
N PRO A 52 14.34 20.66 1.11
CA PRO A 52 15.05 21.51 2.08
C PRO A 52 14.54 21.31 3.52
N ASP A 53 13.28 20.92 3.70
CA ASP A 53 12.68 20.66 5.02
C ASP A 53 12.79 19.17 5.44
N GLY A 54 13.53 18.37 4.67
CA GLY A 54 13.90 17.00 5.00
C GLY A 54 12.76 15.97 4.90
N LYS A 55 12.80 14.95 5.76
CA LYS A 55 11.96 13.74 5.66
C LYS A 55 10.46 14.02 5.75
N GLN A 56 10.05 15.02 6.53
CA GLN A 56 8.64 15.36 6.70
C GLN A 56 8.04 15.97 5.42
N GLN A 57 8.83 16.77 4.70
CA GLN A 57 8.44 17.29 3.39
C GLN A 57 8.36 16.18 2.35
N LEU A 58 9.34 15.28 2.32
CA LEU A 58 9.29 14.09 1.46
C LEU A 58 8.03 13.25 1.71
N ALA A 59 7.68 13.01 2.98
CA ALA A 59 6.46 12.29 3.34
C ALA A 59 5.20 13.03 2.85
N THR A 60 5.12 14.34 3.07
CA THR A 60 3.99 15.18 2.63
C THR A 60 3.82 15.15 1.11
N GLU A 61 4.92 15.28 0.35
CA GLU A 61 4.89 15.23 -1.11
C GLU A 61 4.58 13.82 -1.64
N ALA A 62 5.06 12.77 -0.98
CA ALA A 62 4.70 11.39 -1.32
C ALA A 62 3.20 11.11 -1.11
N VAL A 63 2.62 11.63 -0.02
CA VAL A 63 1.18 11.56 0.26
C VAL A 63 0.39 12.29 -0.82
N ARG A 64 0.74 13.54 -1.13
CA ARG A 64 0.05 14.35 -2.16
C ARG A 64 0.14 13.71 -3.55
N TYR A 65 1.33 13.27 -3.94
CA TYR A 65 1.55 12.62 -5.22
C TYR A 65 0.72 11.34 -5.35
N THR A 66 0.75 10.47 -4.34
CA THR A 66 -0.05 9.24 -4.35
C THR A 66 -1.53 9.55 -4.37
N GLY A 67 -1.97 10.50 -3.54
CA GLY A 67 -3.34 10.98 -3.47
C GLY A 67 -3.90 11.40 -4.82
N GLU A 68 -3.18 12.27 -5.52
CA GLU A 68 -3.61 12.78 -6.83
C GLU A 68 -3.49 11.72 -7.94
N TRP A 69 -2.50 10.83 -7.87
CA TRP A 69 -2.41 9.72 -8.83
C TRP A 69 -3.59 8.75 -8.72
N VAL A 70 -3.96 8.35 -7.50
CA VAL A 70 -5.16 7.54 -7.24
C VAL A 70 -6.42 8.31 -7.64
N ALA A 71 -6.54 9.59 -7.25
CA ALA A 71 -7.71 10.40 -7.57
C ALA A 71 -7.92 10.58 -9.08
N ARG A 72 -6.85 10.76 -9.88
CA ARG A 72 -6.95 10.80 -11.34
C ARG A 72 -7.46 9.49 -11.93
N THR A 73 -6.98 8.36 -11.41
CA THR A 73 -7.45 7.04 -11.84
C THR A 73 -8.92 6.86 -11.49
N LEU A 74 -9.33 7.19 -10.25
CA LEU A 74 -10.72 7.13 -9.82
C LEU A 74 -11.61 8.01 -10.69
N ARG A 75 -11.26 9.28 -10.92
CA ARG A 75 -12.04 10.20 -11.77
C ARG A 75 -12.33 9.59 -13.15
N LYS A 76 -11.31 9.00 -13.78
CA LYS A 76 -11.44 8.36 -15.10
C LYS A 76 -12.32 7.10 -15.05
N GLU A 77 -12.03 6.19 -14.13
CA GLU A 77 -12.67 4.87 -14.14
C GLU A 77 -14.10 4.92 -13.57
N LEU A 78 -14.43 5.91 -12.73
CA LEU A 78 -15.79 6.16 -12.25
C LEU A 78 -16.72 6.72 -13.35
N GLU A 79 -16.21 7.15 -14.50
CA GLU A 79 -17.04 7.50 -15.67
C GLU A 79 -17.84 6.28 -16.18
N ALA A 80 -17.31 5.07 -15.98
CA ALA A 80 -17.99 3.81 -16.29
C ALA A 80 -18.85 3.28 -15.12
N GLY A 81 -18.96 4.04 -14.02
CA GLY A 81 -19.78 3.72 -12.86
C GLY A 81 -18.99 3.25 -11.62
N PRO A 82 -19.68 3.12 -10.47
CA PRO A 82 -19.05 2.89 -9.17
C PRO A 82 -18.33 1.54 -9.07
N VAL A 83 -18.83 0.50 -9.74
CA VAL A 83 -18.17 -0.82 -9.78
C VAL A 83 -16.84 -0.76 -10.56
N ALA A 84 -16.79 -0.02 -11.67
CA ALA A 84 -15.55 0.16 -12.43
C ALA A 84 -14.51 0.92 -11.60
N GLY A 85 -14.90 2.00 -10.92
CA GLY A 85 -14.03 2.72 -10.01
C GLY A 85 -13.52 1.89 -8.82
N LEU A 86 -14.37 1.05 -8.21
CA LEU A 86 -13.96 0.12 -7.16
C LEU A 86 -12.86 -0.84 -7.68
N ARG A 87 -13.09 -1.46 -8.84
CA ARG A 87 -12.12 -2.39 -9.46
C ARG A 87 -10.81 -1.70 -9.76
N ALA A 88 -10.85 -0.48 -10.28
CA ALA A 88 -9.67 0.31 -10.54
C ALA A 88 -8.89 0.60 -9.24
N PHE A 89 -9.59 1.02 -8.18
CA PHE A 89 -8.97 1.32 -6.90
C PHE A 89 -8.25 0.11 -6.30
N LEU A 90 -8.91 -1.05 -6.26
CA LEU A 90 -8.31 -2.32 -5.85
C LEU A 90 -7.15 -2.74 -6.76
N GLY A 91 -7.28 -2.52 -8.07
CA GLY A 91 -6.27 -2.83 -9.08
C GLY A 91 -4.96 -2.07 -8.87
N LEU A 92 -5.03 -0.78 -8.50
CA LEU A 92 -3.85 0.03 -8.17
C LEU A 92 -3.07 -0.62 -7.02
N TRP A 93 -3.76 -0.97 -5.94
CA TRP A 93 -3.13 -1.59 -4.77
C TRP A 93 -2.60 -2.98 -5.05
N ARG A 94 -3.33 -3.79 -5.84
CA ARG A 94 -2.85 -5.10 -6.32
C ARG A 94 -1.52 -4.96 -7.05
N GLY A 95 -1.42 -4.03 -8.00
CA GLY A 95 -0.18 -3.76 -8.73
C GLY A 95 0.95 -3.40 -7.77
N ILE A 96 0.71 -2.44 -6.87
CA ILE A 96 1.71 -2.00 -5.87
C ILE A 96 2.22 -3.17 -5.03
N VAL A 97 1.33 -4.00 -4.47
CA VAL A 97 1.77 -5.09 -3.59
C VAL A 97 2.45 -6.22 -4.37
N VAL A 98 2.02 -6.54 -5.59
CA VAL A 98 2.66 -7.60 -6.39
C VAL A 98 4.01 -7.15 -6.94
N ASP A 99 4.07 -5.98 -7.57
CA ASP A 99 5.28 -5.47 -8.22
C ASP A 99 6.40 -5.18 -7.21
N SER A 100 6.04 -4.90 -5.95
CA SER A 100 6.99 -4.69 -4.85
C SER A 100 7.33 -5.95 -4.06
N ASP A 101 6.89 -7.14 -4.49
CA ASP A 101 7.01 -8.39 -3.72
C ASP A 101 6.49 -8.26 -2.28
N PHE A 102 5.34 -7.61 -2.15
CA PHE A 102 4.60 -7.33 -0.91
C PHE A 102 5.35 -6.45 0.09
N ARG A 103 6.32 -5.64 -0.38
CA ARG A 103 7.13 -4.76 0.47
C ARG A 103 6.57 -3.35 0.57
N ALA A 104 5.93 -2.85 -0.48
CA ALA A 104 5.31 -1.52 -0.51
C ALA A 104 3.85 -1.56 -0.06
N GLY A 105 3.34 -0.41 0.34
CA GLY A 105 1.93 -0.17 0.68
C GLY A 105 1.57 1.28 0.41
N CYS A 106 0.42 1.71 0.92
CA CYS A 106 -0.06 3.08 0.75
C CYS A 106 0.73 4.08 1.63
N PRO A 107 1.41 5.08 1.05
CA PRO A 107 2.06 6.15 1.81
C PRO A 107 1.09 6.98 2.64
N VAL A 108 -0.16 7.16 2.16
CA VAL A 108 -1.23 7.88 2.85
C VAL A 108 -1.57 7.18 4.17
N LEU A 109 -1.82 5.87 4.11
CA LEU A 109 -2.07 5.06 5.31
C LEU A 109 -0.84 5.01 6.23
N ALA A 110 0.36 4.86 5.66
CA ALA A 110 1.60 4.76 6.43
C ALA A 110 1.82 5.98 7.33
N VAL A 111 1.60 7.18 6.80
CA VAL A 111 1.66 8.43 7.58
C VAL A 111 0.51 8.54 8.57
N ALA A 112 -0.69 8.11 8.19
CA ALA A 112 -1.89 8.25 9.03
C ALA A 112 -1.84 7.41 10.33
N ILE A 113 -1.05 6.33 10.35
CA ILE A 113 -0.91 5.43 11.51
C ILE A 113 0.43 5.58 12.24
N GLU A 114 1.29 6.50 11.79
CA GLU A 114 2.56 6.78 12.44
C GLU A 114 2.33 7.68 13.66
N GLU A 115 3.00 7.37 14.77
CA GLU A 115 2.93 8.20 15.98
C GLU A 115 3.63 9.54 15.72
N PRO A 116 2.96 10.69 15.93
CA PRO A 116 3.56 11.98 15.70
C PRO A 116 4.73 12.21 16.68
N PRO A 117 5.83 12.84 16.22
CA PRO A 117 7.02 13.04 17.04
C PRO A 117 6.86 14.11 18.13
N SER A 118 5.76 14.86 18.10
CA SER A 118 5.41 15.95 19.03
C SER A 118 3.89 16.10 19.13
N ASP A 119 3.42 16.97 20.03
CA ASP A 119 2.00 17.32 20.17
C ASP A 119 1.45 18.14 18.97
N GLU A 120 2.31 18.53 18.02
CA GLU A 120 1.90 19.25 16.80
C GLU A 120 1.45 18.27 15.71
N THR A 121 0.33 18.58 15.05
CA THR A 121 -0.16 17.79 13.92
C THR A 121 0.81 17.90 12.73
N PRO A 122 1.44 16.79 12.29
CA PRO A 122 2.36 16.84 11.17
C PRO A 122 1.68 17.22 9.85
N ALA A 123 2.34 18.01 9.01
CA ALA A 123 1.81 18.41 7.70
C ALA A 123 1.42 17.21 6.81
N ALA A 124 2.17 16.11 6.90
CA ALA A 124 1.87 14.88 6.18
C ALA A 124 0.55 14.23 6.65
N LEU A 125 0.22 14.32 7.94
CA LEU A 125 -1.03 13.80 8.50
C LEU A 125 -2.24 14.62 8.01
N VAL A 126 -2.10 15.94 7.95
CA VAL A 126 -3.12 16.83 7.35
C VAL A 126 -3.32 16.48 5.87
N ALA A 127 -2.23 16.33 5.11
CA ALA A 127 -2.31 15.92 3.71
C ALA A 127 -2.96 14.55 3.53
N ALA A 128 -2.74 13.61 4.46
CA ALA A 128 -3.38 12.29 4.41
C ALA A 128 -4.90 12.38 4.61
N ALA A 129 -5.36 13.22 5.55
CA ALA A 129 -6.78 13.48 5.76
C ALA A 129 -7.45 14.09 4.52
N ASP A 130 -6.80 15.06 3.87
CA ASP A 130 -7.29 15.68 2.63
C ASP A 130 -7.41 14.67 1.48
N VAL A 131 -6.43 13.75 1.39
CA VAL A 131 -6.41 12.70 0.37
C VAL A 131 -7.53 11.69 0.60
N PHE A 132 -7.73 11.20 1.83
CA PHE A 132 -8.85 10.29 2.14
C PHE A 132 -10.19 10.96 1.83
N THR A 133 -10.38 12.20 2.27
CA THR A 133 -11.59 12.99 1.97
C THR A 133 -11.84 13.09 0.47
N THR A 134 -10.78 13.28 -0.32
CA THR A 134 -10.89 13.37 -1.78
C THR A 134 -11.34 12.04 -2.40
N TRP A 135 -10.76 10.92 -1.98
CA TRP A 135 -11.13 9.60 -2.49
C TRP A 135 -12.56 9.22 -2.10
N GLU A 136 -12.94 9.45 -0.84
CA GLU A 136 -14.31 9.24 -0.35
C GLU A 136 -15.32 10.06 -1.14
N ARG A 137 -15.03 11.35 -1.37
CA ARG A 137 -15.91 12.22 -2.15
C ARG A 137 -16.13 11.70 -3.56
N LEU A 138 -15.06 11.30 -4.27
CA LEU A 138 -15.17 10.77 -5.63
C LEU A 138 -16.06 9.52 -5.70
N LEU A 139 -15.86 8.59 -4.77
CA LEU A 139 -16.67 7.36 -4.68
C LEU A 139 -18.13 7.67 -4.34
N ALA A 140 -18.36 8.52 -3.33
CA ALA A 140 -19.71 8.91 -2.91
C ALA A 140 -20.47 9.63 -4.05
N ASP A 141 -19.81 10.55 -4.75
CA ASP A 141 -20.41 11.28 -5.88
C ASP A 141 -20.82 10.31 -7.01
N SER A 142 -19.99 9.30 -7.30
CA SER A 142 -20.32 8.28 -8.31
C SER A 142 -21.50 7.40 -7.88
N VAL A 143 -21.51 6.92 -6.64
CA VAL A 143 -22.60 6.08 -6.12
C VAL A 143 -23.93 6.86 -6.09
N ARG A 144 -23.90 8.16 -5.72
CA ARG A 144 -25.07 9.06 -5.78
C ARG A 144 -25.59 9.28 -7.20
N ALA A 145 -24.68 9.46 -8.16
CA ALA A 145 -25.06 9.61 -9.57
C ALA A 145 -25.80 8.39 -10.12
N HIS A 146 -25.69 7.23 -9.45
CA HIS A 146 -26.36 5.97 -9.77
C HIS A 146 -27.55 5.68 -8.83
N GLY A 147 -28.14 6.72 -8.21
CA GLY A 147 -29.44 6.64 -7.54
C GLY A 147 -29.41 6.36 -6.04
N ALA A 148 -28.24 6.22 -5.43
CA ALA A 148 -28.12 6.00 -3.99
C ALA A 148 -28.51 7.24 -3.16
N GLU A 149 -29.03 7.00 -1.96
CA GLU A 149 -29.31 8.06 -0.99
C GLU A 149 -27.99 8.75 -0.53
N PRO A 150 -27.97 10.09 -0.37
CA PRO A 150 -26.77 10.84 -0.06
C PRO A 150 -25.95 10.39 1.16
N ALA A 151 -26.59 10.03 2.28
CA ALA A 151 -25.91 9.56 3.48
C ALA A 151 -25.38 8.14 3.30
N GLN A 152 -26.15 7.25 2.67
CA GLN A 152 -25.70 5.88 2.36
C GLN A 152 -24.48 5.87 1.44
N ALA A 153 -24.44 6.76 0.43
CA ALA A 153 -23.30 6.87 -0.47
C ALA A 153 -22.00 7.31 0.24
N VAL A 154 -22.10 8.21 1.21
CA VAL A 154 -20.94 8.64 2.02
C VAL A 154 -20.44 7.48 2.88
N GLN A 155 -21.35 6.78 3.56
CA GLN A 155 -20.99 5.62 4.39
C GLN A 155 -20.33 4.52 3.57
N LEU A 156 -20.85 4.23 2.37
CA LEU A 156 -20.30 3.22 1.48
C LEU A 156 -18.93 3.64 0.92
N ALA A 157 -18.73 4.93 0.64
CA ALA A 157 -17.44 5.45 0.20
C ALA A 157 -16.37 5.32 1.30
N THR A 158 -16.69 5.72 2.54
CA THR A 158 -15.80 5.53 3.70
C THR A 158 -15.51 4.06 3.94
N LEU A 159 -16.52 3.19 3.89
CA LEU A 159 -16.33 1.74 4.00
C LEU A 159 -15.38 1.21 2.91
N THR A 160 -15.55 1.67 1.67
CA THR A 160 -14.71 1.27 0.55
C THR A 160 -13.26 1.65 0.78
N VAL A 161 -12.99 2.92 1.14
CA VAL A 161 -11.62 3.40 1.41
C VAL A 161 -10.99 2.65 2.58
N ALA A 162 -11.69 2.55 3.71
CA ALA A 162 -11.19 1.88 4.90
C ALA A 162 -10.90 0.38 4.65
N ALA A 163 -11.80 -0.32 3.96
CA ALA A 163 -11.64 -1.73 3.65
C ALA A 163 -10.47 -1.96 2.68
N VAL A 164 -10.37 -1.18 1.61
CA VAL A 164 -9.28 -1.29 0.63
C VAL A 164 -7.92 -1.03 1.30
N GLU A 165 -7.78 0.03 2.07
CA GLU A 165 -6.53 0.33 2.78
C GLU A 165 -6.15 -0.75 3.80
N GLY A 166 -7.14 -1.28 4.54
CA GLY A 166 -6.94 -2.41 5.44
C GLY A 166 -6.43 -3.66 4.72
N THR A 167 -6.94 -3.94 3.51
CA THR A 167 -6.46 -5.10 2.73
C THR A 167 -5.01 -4.95 2.29
N VAL A 168 -4.50 -3.74 2.04
CA VAL A 168 -3.08 -3.53 1.69
C VAL A 168 -2.18 -4.02 2.83
N ALA A 169 -2.51 -3.68 4.08
CA ALA A 169 -1.78 -4.15 5.25
C ALA A 169 -1.85 -5.69 5.38
N MET A 170 -3.04 -6.28 5.19
CA MET A 170 -3.22 -7.73 5.22
C MET A 170 -2.45 -8.44 4.11
N CYS A 171 -2.43 -7.90 2.89
CA CYS A 171 -1.70 -8.45 1.76
C CYS A 171 -0.20 -8.48 2.02
N ARG A 172 0.36 -7.40 2.59
CA ARG A 172 1.77 -7.33 3.00
C ARG A 172 2.11 -8.37 4.06
N ALA A 173 1.29 -8.47 5.10
CA ALA A 173 1.51 -9.40 6.21
C ALA A 173 1.40 -10.87 5.77
N LYS A 174 0.42 -11.18 4.91
CA LYS A 174 0.14 -12.54 4.42
C LYS A 174 0.91 -12.92 3.16
N ARG A 175 1.57 -11.95 2.50
CA ARG A 175 2.20 -12.09 1.17
C ARG A 175 1.26 -12.73 0.15
N SER A 176 0.03 -12.24 0.10
CA SER A 176 -1.04 -12.79 -0.74
C SER A 176 -2.02 -11.70 -1.13
N THR A 177 -2.57 -11.75 -2.35
CA THR A 177 -3.62 -10.83 -2.81
C THR A 177 -5.03 -11.27 -2.38
N GLN A 178 -5.16 -12.44 -1.75
CA GLN A 178 -6.46 -12.99 -1.36
C GLN A 178 -7.34 -12.03 -0.52
N PRO A 179 -6.81 -11.21 0.41
CA PRO A 179 -7.61 -10.20 1.10
C PRO A 179 -8.25 -9.18 0.15
N LEU A 180 -7.53 -8.74 -0.90
CA LEU A 180 -8.09 -7.85 -1.92
C LEU A 180 -9.24 -8.53 -2.67
N ASP A 181 -9.07 -9.81 -3.05
CA ASP A 181 -10.09 -10.59 -3.76
C ASP A 181 -11.40 -10.70 -2.94
N HIS A 182 -11.29 -11.14 -1.68
CA HIS A 182 -12.46 -11.30 -0.82
C HIS A 182 -13.20 -9.97 -0.56
N THR A 183 -12.45 -8.89 -0.35
CA THR A 183 -13.03 -7.56 -0.12
C THR A 183 -13.66 -7.01 -1.39
N ALA A 184 -13.09 -7.27 -2.56
CA ALA A 184 -13.66 -6.88 -3.85
C ALA A 184 -15.07 -7.45 -4.03
N ASP A 185 -15.25 -8.75 -3.78
CA ASP A 185 -16.52 -9.44 -3.96
C ASP A 185 -17.62 -8.84 -3.05
N GLN A 186 -17.27 -8.57 -1.78
CA GLN A 186 -18.22 -8.01 -0.81
C GLN A 186 -18.55 -6.54 -1.10
N LEU A 187 -17.55 -5.71 -1.40
CA LEU A 187 -17.79 -4.31 -1.74
C LEU A 187 -18.58 -4.15 -3.03
N GLN A 188 -18.31 -4.97 -4.05
CA GLN A 188 -19.09 -4.96 -5.29
C GLN A 188 -20.56 -5.31 -5.02
N THR A 189 -20.81 -6.33 -4.19
CA THR A 189 -22.17 -6.72 -3.79
C THR A 189 -22.89 -5.58 -3.08
N LEU A 190 -22.22 -4.89 -2.15
CA LEU A 190 -22.78 -3.75 -1.43
C LEU A 190 -23.08 -2.55 -2.35
N ILE A 191 -22.19 -2.25 -3.29
CA ILE A 191 -22.41 -1.19 -4.30
C ILE A 191 -23.65 -1.51 -5.13
N LEU A 192 -23.73 -2.72 -5.69
CA LEU A 192 -24.86 -3.13 -6.54
C LEU A 192 -26.19 -3.13 -5.78
N ALA A 193 -26.19 -3.47 -4.48
CA ALA A 193 -27.38 -3.42 -3.64
C ALA A 193 -27.81 -1.99 -3.27
N THR A 194 -26.92 -1.00 -3.45
CA THR A 194 -27.14 0.40 -3.05
C THR A 194 -27.56 1.28 -4.22
N ILE A 195 -27.13 0.96 -5.44
CA ILE A 195 -27.49 1.70 -6.65
C ILE A 195 -28.81 1.19 -7.24
N THR A 196 -29.44 2.01 -8.07
CA THR A 196 -30.84 1.80 -8.48
C THR A 196 -31.02 1.53 -9.98
N ASP A 197 -29.95 1.15 -10.69
CA ASP A 197 -29.85 0.85 -12.14
C ASP A 197 -31.15 0.97 -12.97
#